data_AF-A0A9D5NF60-F1
#
_entry.id   AF-A0A9D5NF60-F1
#
_cell.length_a   1.000
_cell.length_b   1.000
_cell.length_c   1.000
_cell.angle_alpha   90.00
_cell.angle_beta   90.00
_cell.angle_gamma   90.00
#
_symmetry.space_group_name_H-M   'P 1'
#
loop_
_entity.id
_entity.type
_entity.pdbx_description
1 polymer ?
#
loop_
_entity_poly.entity_id
_entity_poly.type
_entity_poly.pdbx_seq_one_letter_code
_entity_poly.pdbx_strand_id
1 'polypeptide(L)'
;MVNIKEICDEFLTDIQNGRVETKEAIYNIKVDLNTSKNNDLVPVLKIKDINSLFFKFQIYLKKIIEFRNIQDELNSDFIKNSLVHLFANATFTDFENPEMFIDKYINFMNMDILTTKDIHGIFDDVISTKDMVYGSDLTCDIVKQSEFFETPYAFKSKIILGNLEYKLPVISFGISNNTCYIYAIQKEKEKFKTKENDTYNNKVKRILYKLDDKVRDYESLEYLEYKEGKSDYYPENITDVVPSAILALSQFFNTLYQNNIKNVSVVSYLPVRYNAKKEAFESKVRYKAKLNNVSIDELNVMMEEASLEHLRIQNNLTQKLIRNFMRLGYHFNNIEMIGYPYELSEYLDIKINAFTDTNNDILKKIIESNYSKQK
;
A
#
# COMPACT_ATOMS: atom_id res chain seq x y z
N MET A 1 -14.21 31.21 10.19
CA MET A 1 -13.47 30.61 9.06
C MET A 1 -12.12 30.17 9.57
N VAL A 2 -11.71 28.94 9.26
CA VAL A 2 -10.41 28.42 9.64
C VAL A 2 -9.33 29.13 8.83
N ASN A 3 -8.31 29.68 9.50
CA ASN A 3 -7.19 30.36 8.84
C ASN A 3 -6.16 29.32 8.40
N ILE A 4 -6.31 28.81 7.16
CA ILE A 4 -5.43 27.78 6.58
C ILE A 4 -3.95 28.18 6.69
N LYS A 5 -3.66 29.48 6.52
CA LYS A 5 -2.29 30.00 6.57
C LYS A 5 -1.66 29.80 7.94
N GLU A 6 -2.36 30.22 8.99
CA GLU A 6 -1.89 30.12 10.37
C GLU A 6 -1.60 28.67 10.79
N ILE A 7 -2.42 27.72 10.33
CA ILE A 7 -2.22 26.29 10.65
C ILE A 7 -1.05 25.70 9.85
N CYS A 8 -0.86 26.13 8.61
CA CYS A 8 0.32 25.74 7.84
C CYS A 8 1.61 26.31 8.48
N ASP A 9 1.56 27.53 9.02
CA ASP A 9 2.68 28.15 9.76
C ASP A 9 2.95 27.40 11.08
N GLU A 10 1.91 26.98 11.80
CA GLU A 10 2.02 26.12 12.99
C GLU A 10 2.65 24.77 12.62
N PHE A 11 2.15 24.11 11.58
CA PHE A 11 2.70 22.84 11.10
C PHE A 11 4.18 22.96 10.73
N LEU A 12 4.57 24.03 10.02
CA LEU A 12 5.97 24.32 9.67
C LEU A 12 6.85 24.50 10.92
N THR A 13 6.32 25.13 11.97
CA THR A 13 7.01 25.30 13.25
C THR A 13 7.19 23.95 13.96
N ASP A 14 6.17 23.09 13.96
CA ASP A 14 6.22 21.78 14.60
C ASP A 14 7.23 20.84 13.93
N ILE A 15 7.27 20.80 12.59
CA ILE A 15 8.24 19.97 11.88
C ILE A 15 9.68 20.46 12.08
N GLN A 16 9.90 21.76 12.30
CA GLN A 16 11.22 22.29 12.67
C GLN A 16 11.69 21.78 14.04
N ASN A 17 10.75 21.57 14.97
CA ASN A 17 11.02 20.94 16.27
C ASN A 17 11.22 19.42 16.17
N GLY A 18 11.08 18.84 14.96
CA GLY A 18 11.32 17.42 14.69
C GLY A 18 10.18 16.49 15.11
N ARG A 19 9.06 17.04 15.57
CA ARG A 19 7.94 16.30 16.15
C ARG A 19 6.64 17.06 15.90
N VAL A 20 5.70 16.41 15.22
CA VAL A 20 4.34 16.91 15.03
C VAL A 20 3.39 16.08 15.86
N GLU A 21 2.64 16.74 16.73
CA GLU A 21 1.59 16.11 17.52
C GLU A 21 0.22 16.40 16.92
N THR A 22 -0.57 15.35 16.75
CA THR A 22 -1.99 15.45 16.48
C THR A 22 -2.78 14.78 17.59
N LYS A 23 -4.11 14.95 17.58
CA LYS A 23 -4.99 14.27 18.55
C LYS A 23 -4.88 12.74 18.47
N GLU A 24 -4.44 12.20 17.34
CA GLU A 24 -4.48 10.76 17.05
C GLU A 24 -3.11 10.10 17.10
N ALA A 25 -2.03 10.83 16.81
CA ALA A 25 -0.69 10.27 16.79
C ALA A 25 0.42 11.34 16.90
N ILE A 26 1.63 10.87 17.21
CA ILE A 26 2.86 11.64 17.20
C ILE A 26 3.67 11.18 15.99
N TYR A 27 4.15 12.13 15.19
CA TYR A 27 4.92 11.86 13.99
C TYR A 27 6.26 12.60 14.03
N ASN A 28 7.34 11.85 13.85
CA ASN A 28 8.69 12.42 13.78
C ASN A 28 9.01 12.79 12.34
N ILE A 29 8.76 14.05 12.04
CA ILE A 29 9.13 14.70 10.79
C ILE A 29 10.20 15.71 11.18
N LYS A 30 11.46 15.44 10.82
CA LYS A 30 12.55 16.40 11.01
C LYS A 30 12.67 17.30 9.79
N VAL A 31 13.02 18.56 10.01
CA VAL A 31 13.41 19.49 8.95
C VAL A 31 14.89 19.79 9.08
N ASP A 32 15.59 19.73 7.94
CA ASP A 32 16.93 20.28 7.84
C ASP A 32 16.82 21.62 7.11
N LEU A 33 16.98 22.69 7.87
CA LEU A 33 17.09 24.04 7.31
C LEU A 33 18.54 24.39 6.94
N ASN A 34 19.53 23.60 7.37
CA ASN A 34 20.97 23.80 7.13
C ASN A 34 21.75 22.48 7.32
N THR A 35 22.06 21.85 6.19
CA THR A 35 22.81 20.59 6.01
C THR A 35 23.84 20.32 7.12
N SER A 36 23.48 19.55 8.14
CA SER A 36 24.49 18.97 9.04
C SER A 36 24.03 17.67 9.71
N LYS A 37 24.73 16.59 9.28
CA LYS A 37 24.87 15.24 9.87
C LYS A 37 23.63 14.67 10.56
N ASN A 38 22.86 13.92 9.78
CA ASN A 38 21.73 13.14 10.26
C ASN A 38 22.13 11.73 10.68
N ASN A 39 21.37 11.21 11.65
CA ASN A 39 21.29 9.80 11.96
C ASN A 39 20.47 9.14 10.83
N ASP A 40 21.03 8.17 10.10
CA ASP A 40 20.61 7.75 8.74
C ASP A 40 19.16 7.19 8.60
N LEU A 41 18.39 7.10 9.68
CA LEU A 41 17.05 6.48 9.70
C LEU A 41 15.89 7.46 9.95
N VAL A 42 16.16 8.74 10.23
CA VAL A 42 15.09 9.73 10.38
C VAL A 42 14.99 10.54 9.08
N PRO A 43 13.83 10.50 8.39
CA PRO A 43 13.67 11.23 7.14
C PRO A 43 13.67 12.74 7.44
N VAL A 44 14.34 13.50 6.56
CA VAL A 44 14.54 14.93 6.78
C VAL A 44 14.08 15.75 5.59
N LEU A 45 13.14 16.66 5.84
CA LEU A 45 12.47 17.45 4.82
C LEU A 45 13.42 18.53 4.30
N LYS A 46 13.84 18.42 3.03
CA LYS A 46 14.71 19.40 2.38
C LYS A 46 13.86 20.51 1.76
N ILE A 47 13.83 21.67 2.41
CA ILE A 47 13.05 22.83 1.96
C ILE A 47 13.98 23.79 1.20
N LYS A 48 13.76 23.92 -0.12
CA LYS A 48 14.51 24.87 -0.97
C LYS A 48 13.92 26.29 -0.89
N ASP A 49 12.59 26.38 -0.97
CA ASP A 49 11.84 27.62 -0.81
C ASP A 49 10.58 27.35 0.03
N ILE A 50 10.54 27.96 1.21
CA ILE A 50 9.43 27.80 2.15
C ILE A 50 8.12 28.38 1.61
N ASN A 51 8.17 29.44 0.81
CA ASN A 51 6.97 30.04 0.23
C ASN A 51 6.39 29.15 -0.87
N SER A 52 7.25 28.55 -1.69
CA SER A 52 6.82 27.57 -2.71
C SER A 52 6.17 26.36 -2.05
N LEU A 53 6.81 25.78 -1.03
CA LEU A 53 6.27 24.64 -0.28
C LEU A 53 4.92 24.99 0.37
N PHE A 54 4.82 26.17 0.99
CA PHE A 54 3.58 26.64 1.59
C PHE A 54 2.46 26.80 0.56
N PHE A 55 2.75 27.36 -0.61
CA PHE A 55 1.78 27.46 -1.70
C PHE A 55 1.30 26.08 -2.16
N LYS A 56 2.20 25.08 -2.22
CA LYS A 56 1.84 23.68 -2.50
C LYS A 56 0.93 23.08 -1.44
N PHE A 57 1.16 23.35 -0.15
CA PHE A 57 0.24 22.95 0.92
C PHE A 57 -1.16 23.52 0.73
N GLN A 58 -1.27 24.79 0.37
CA GLN A 58 -2.58 25.41 0.12
C GLN A 58 -3.32 24.75 -1.05
N ILE A 59 -2.63 24.44 -2.15
CA ILE A 59 -3.22 23.74 -3.29
C ILE A 59 -3.68 22.34 -2.88
N TYR A 60 -2.82 21.58 -2.18
CA TYR A 60 -3.14 20.24 -1.69
C TYR A 60 -4.36 20.25 -0.78
N LEU A 61 -4.40 21.16 0.21
CA LEU A 61 -5.52 21.28 1.14
C LEU A 61 -6.82 21.67 0.44
N LYS A 62 -6.76 22.58 -0.53
CA LYS A 62 -7.94 22.90 -1.35
C LYS A 62 -8.42 21.66 -2.11
N LYS A 63 -7.50 20.88 -2.67
CA LYS A 63 -7.82 19.67 -3.43
C LYS A 63 -8.41 18.58 -2.56
N ILE A 64 -7.89 18.35 -1.35
CA ILE A 64 -8.44 17.32 -0.46
C ILE A 64 -9.84 17.70 0.05
N ILE A 65 -10.08 18.99 0.33
CA ILE A 65 -11.41 19.50 0.72
C ILE A 65 -12.43 19.27 -0.40
N GLU A 66 -12.05 19.60 -1.64
CA GLU A 66 -12.88 19.36 -2.83
C GLU A 66 -13.15 17.86 -3.04
N PHE A 67 -12.10 17.04 -3.00
CA PHE A 67 -12.16 15.60 -3.20
C PHE A 67 -13.12 14.90 -2.24
N ARG A 68 -13.16 15.40 -1.00
CA ARG A 68 -13.93 14.88 0.14
C ARG A 68 -15.34 15.46 0.25
N ASN A 69 -15.59 16.63 -0.32
CA ASN A 69 -16.83 17.38 -0.15
C ASN A 69 -17.17 17.67 1.34
N ILE A 70 -16.18 18.15 2.09
CA ILE A 70 -16.24 18.37 3.57
C ILE A 70 -16.11 19.85 3.95
N GLN A 71 -16.64 20.75 3.13
CA GLN A 71 -16.50 22.20 3.34
C GLN A 71 -17.01 22.64 4.72
N ASP A 72 -18.01 21.94 5.27
CA ASP A 72 -18.65 22.23 6.56
C ASP A 72 -17.93 21.61 7.78
N GLU A 73 -17.01 20.67 7.58
CA GLU A 73 -16.26 19.98 8.65
C GLU A 73 -14.83 20.50 8.83
N LEU A 74 -14.46 21.53 8.05
CA LEU A 74 -13.13 22.12 8.07
C LEU A 74 -12.81 22.71 9.45
N ASN A 75 -11.81 22.14 10.11
CA ASN A 75 -11.27 22.60 11.39
C ASN A 75 -9.73 22.50 11.40
N SER A 76 -9.10 23.03 12.44
CA SER A 76 -7.64 23.04 12.56
C SER A 76 -7.04 21.63 12.57
N ASP A 77 -7.66 20.71 13.31
CA ASP A 77 -7.19 19.33 13.43
C ASP A 77 -7.21 18.63 12.07
N PHE A 78 -8.27 18.84 11.26
CA PHE A 78 -8.37 18.26 9.93
C PHE A 78 -7.21 18.70 9.02
N ILE A 79 -6.88 19.98 9.02
CA ILE A 79 -5.79 20.54 8.20
C ILE A 79 -4.45 19.95 8.64
N LYS A 80 -4.17 19.99 9.96
CA LYS A 80 -2.92 19.46 10.52
C LYS A 80 -2.78 17.97 10.27
N ASN A 81 -3.83 17.19 10.50
CA ASN A 81 -3.88 15.77 10.19
C ASN A 81 -3.64 15.51 8.71
N SER A 82 -4.27 16.26 7.81
CA SER A 82 -4.09 16.07 6.36
C SER A 82 -2.65 16.25 5.91
N LEU A 83 -1.93 17.23 6.47
CA LEU A 83 -0.51 17.47 6.18
C LEU A 83 0.40 16.40 6.81
N VAL A 84 0.11 16.01 8.05
CA VAL A 84 0.84 14.96 8.75
C VAL A 84 0.70 13.62 8.01
N HIS A 85 -0.51 13.24 7.62
CA HIS A 85 -0.77 12.00 6.90
C HIS A 85 -0.17 12.01 5.50
N LEU A 86 -0.13 13.17 4.83
CA LEU A 86 0.59 13.33 3.57
C LEU A 86 2.06 12.89 3.74
N PHE A 87 2.78 13.46 4.70
CA PHE A 87 4.20 13.11 4.92
C PHE A 87 4.41 11.76 5.62
N ALA A 88 3.41 11.23 6.33
CA ALA A 88 3.46 9.85 6.83
C ALA A 88 3.55 8.82 5.69
N ASN A 89 3.11 9.20 4.49
CA ASN A 89 3.16 8.39 3.28
C ASN A 89 4.28 8.82 2.31
N ALA A 90 5.22 9.66 2.76
CA ALA A 90 6.39 10.03 1.98
C ALA A 90 7.51 9.00 2.15
N THR A 91 8.23 8.73 1.07
CA THR A 91 9.49 7.98 1.04
C THR A 91 10.70 8.88 1.30
N PHE A 92 11.92 8.34 1.36
CA PHE A 92 13.12 9.17 1.53
C PHE A 92 13.30 10.18 0.40
N THR A 93 13.09 9.77 -0.85
CA THR A 93 13.20 10.68 -2.01
C THR A 93 12.14 11.78 -2.00
N ASP A 94 10.93 11.47 -1.49
CA ASP A 94 9.86 12.44 -1.31
C ASP A 94 10.24 13.52 -0.28
N PHE A 95 10.97 13.15 0.77
CA PHE A 95 11.54 14.10 1.75
C PHE A 95 12.62 14.99 1.16
N GLU A 96 13.38 14.50 0.17
CA GLU A 96 14.36 15.31 -0.55
C GLU A 96 13.71 16.27 -1.56
N ASN A 97 12.52 15.93 -2.07
CA ASN A 97 11.81 16.68 -3.09
C ASN A 97 10.32 16.87 -2.73
N PRO A 98 10.01 17.58 -1.64
CA PRO A 98 8.65 17.61 -1.08
C PRO A 98 7.61 18.26 -1.99
N GLU A 99 7.99 19.24 -2.80
CA GLU A 99 7.05 19.87 -3.75
C GLU A 99 6.60 18.88 -4.83
N MET A 100 7.53 18.06 -5.35
CA MET A 100 7.20 17.01 -6.32
C MET A 100 6.32 15.93 -5.69
N PHE A 101 6.57 15.59 -4.42
CA PHE A 101 5.74 14.67 -3.67
C PHE A 101 4.30 15.19 -3.50
N ILE A 102 4.14 16.46 -3.13
CA ILE A 102 2.83 17.09 -2.98
C ILE A 102 2.08 17.09 -4.32
N ASP A 103 2.76 17.43 -5.42
CA ASP A 103 2.18 17.38 -6.77
C ASP A 103 1.77 15.95 -7.16
N LYS A 104 2.58 14.94 -6.82
CA LYS A 104 2.25 13.52 -7.00
C LYS A 104 0.96 13.16 -6.25
N TYR A 105 0.80 13.59 -5.00
CA TYR A 105 -0.43 13.36 -4.22
C TYR A 105 -1.65 14.13 -4.71
N ILE A 106 -1.45 15.36 -5.22
CA ILE A 106 -2.52 16.12 -5.89
C ILE A 106 -3.01 15.35 -7.12
N ASN A 107 -2.10 14.80 -7.93
CA ASN A 107 -2.44 13.98 -9.09
C ASN A 107 -3.21 12.72 -8.70
N PHE A 108 -2.89 12.09 -7.57
CA PHE A 108 -3.64 10.93 -7.06
C PHE A 108 -5.13 11.25 -6.82
N MET A 109 -5.47 12.51 -6.50
CA MET A 109 -6.87 12.94 -6.31
C MET A 109 -7.58 13.35 -7.62
N ASN A 110 -6.83 13.55 -8.70
CA ASN A 110 -7.33 13.93 -10.02
C ASN A 110 -7.48 12.71 -10.95
N MET A 111 -7.80 11.54 -10.40
CA MET A 111 -7.97 10.32 -11.19
C MET A 111 -9.28 10.33 -12.00
N ASP A 112 -9.30 11.15 -13.05
CA ASP A 112 -10.28 11.05 -14.14
C ASP A 112 -9.91 9.91 -15.11
N ILE A 113 -8.68 9.38 -15.04
CA ILE A 113 -8.12 8.41 -16.01
C ILE A 113 -8.78 7.03 -15.92
N LEU A 114 -9.34 6.66 -14.77
CA LEU A 114 -10.06 5.39 -14.61
C LEU A 114 -11.57 5.64 -14.57
N THR A 115 -12.05 6.64 -15.34
CA THR A 115 -13.47 7.03 -15.37
C THR A 115 -14.32 5.78 -15.40
N THR A 116 -15.12 5.69 -14.37
CA THR A 116 -16.07 4.61 -14.11
C THR A 116 -16.98 4.33 -15.31
N LYS A 117 -17.06 5.17 -16.35
CA LYS A 117 -17.79 4.87 -17.60
C LYS A 117 -17.21 3.69 -18.41
N ASP A 118 -15.90 3.53 -18.48
CA ASP A 118 -15.28 2.40 -19.21
C ASP A 118 -15.18 1.12 -18.35
N ILE A 119 -15.40 1.28 -17.05
CA ILE A 119 -15.68 0.17 -16.14
C ILE A 119 -17.18 -0.18 -16.23
N HIS A 120 -18.10 0.78 -16.16
CA HIS A 120 -19.55 0.58 -16.27
C HIS A 120 -20.02 0.06 -17.63
N GLY A 121 -19.26 0.31 -18.72
CA GLY A 121 -19.49 -0.33 -20.02
C GLY A 121 -19.32 -1.86 -20.04
N ILE A 122 -18.89 -2.45 -18.91
CA ILE A 122 -18.77 -3.90 -18.71
C ILE A 122 -19.71 -4.41 -17.60
N PHE A 123 -20.37 -3.53 -16.82
CA PHE A 123 -21.00 -3.87 -15.54
C PHE A 123 -22.49 -3.50 -15.35
N ASP A 124 -23.19 -2.93 -16.35
CA ASP A 124 -24.68 -2.89 -16.33
C ASP A 124 -25.32 -4.23 -16.73
N ASP A 125 -24.52 -5.13 -17.30
CA ASP A 125 -24.68 -6.55 -17.04
C ASP A 125 -23.56 -6.90 -16.08
N VAL A 126 -23.91 -7.50 -14.94
CA VAL A 126 -23.04 -8.37 -14.15
C VAL A 126 -21.98 -8.97 -15.10
N ILE A 127 -20.70 -9.04 -14.71
CA ILE A 127 -19.84 -10.07 -15.32
C ILE A 127 -20.41 -11.43 -14.86
N SER A 128 -21.61 -11.78 -15.35
CA SER A 128 -21.93 -13.06 -15.91
C SER A 128 -21.08 -13.14 -17.18
N THR A 129 -19.76 -13.21 -17.00
CA THR A 129 -19.12 -14.29 -17.73
C THR A 129 -19.83 -15.53 -17.23
N LYS A 130 -20.50 -16.24 -18.12
CA LYS A 130 -20.79 -17.64 -17.87
C LYS A 130 -19.51 -18.48 -17.79
N ASP A 131 -18.38 -17.89 -17.39
CA ASP A 131 -17.19 -18.57 -16.94
C ASP A 131 -17.29 -18.68 -15.42
N MET A 132 -17.99 -19.72 -15.00
CA MET A 132 -18.04 -20.15 -13.61
C MET A 132 -16.61 -20.29 -13.06
N VAL A 133 -16.18 -19.40 -12.15
CA VAL A 133 -15.32 -19.87 -11.05
C VAL A 133 -16.27 -20.55 -10.08
N TYR A 134 -16.66 -21.78 -10.42
CA TYR A 134 -17.56 -22.61 -9.61
C TYR A 134 -18.95 -21.99 -9.36
N GLY A 135 -19.45 -21.19 -10.31
CA GLY A 135 -20.76 -20.54 -10.24
C GLY A 135 -20.77 -19.14 -9.66
N SER A 136 -19.60 -18.54 -9.41
CA SER A 136 -19.49 -17.22 -8.79
C SER A 136 -18.99 -16.15 -9.75
N ASP A 137 -19.47 -14.93 -9.59
CA ASP A 137 -19.06 -13.74 -10.33
C ASP A 137 -17.85 -13.08 -9.66
N LEU A 138 -16.99 -12.45 -10.44
CA LEU A 138 -15.84 -11.71 -9.95
C LEU A 138 -16.05 -10.22 -10.27
N THR A 139 -16.15 -9.38 -9.25
CA THR A 139 -16.41 -7.93 -9.42
C THR A 139 -15.26 -7.11 -8.85
N CYS A 140 -15.07 -5.91 -9.38
CA CYS A 140 -14.09 -4.95 -8.89
C CYS A 140 -14.59 -3.52 -8.96
N ASP A 141 -14.19 -2.71 -8.00
CA ASP A 141 -14.56 -1.30 -7.87
C ASP A 141 -13.34 -0.47 -7.43
N ILE A 142 -13.28 0.77 -7.89
CA ILE A 142 -12.36 1.77 -7.35
C ILE A 142 -13.14 2.64 -6.38
N VAL A 143 -12.71 2.67 -5.13
CA VAL A 143 -13.40 3.41 -4.07
C VAL A 143 -12.51 4.50 -3.49
N LYS A 144 -13.12 5.64 -3.15
CA LYS A 144 -12.46 6.68 -2.36
C LYS A 144 -12.17 6.14 -0.95
N GLN A 145 -10.95 6.31 -0.46
CA GLN A 145 -10.53 6.00 0.92
C GLN A 145 -10.41 7.29 1.71
N SER A 146 -10.52 7.25 3.04
CA SER A 146 -10.25 8.40 3.93
C SER A 146 -8.77 8.87 3.87
N GLU A 147 -8.50 10.12 4.25
CA GLU A 147 -7.20 10.80 4.27
C GLU A 147 -6.20 10.17 5.24
N PHE A 148 -6.69 9.36 6.17
CA PHE A 148 -5.86 8.61 7.10
C PHE A 148 -5.23 7.36 6.46
N PHE A 149 -5.71 6.95 5.27
CA PHE A 149 -5.12 5.86 4.50
C PHE A 149 -3.90 6.33 3.69
N GLU A 150 -3.17 5.37 3.14
CA GLU A 150 -1.98 5.62 2.33
C GLU A 150 -2.31 6.42 1.06
N THR A 151 -3.45 6.15 0.41
CA THR A 151 -3.80 6.77 -0.87
C THR A 151 -5.26 7.23 -0.91
N PRO A 152 -5.63 8.22 -1.76
CA PRO A 152 -7.02 8.69 -1.89
C PRO A 152 -7.98 7.64 -2.44
N TYR A 153 -7.47 6.66 -3.20
CA TYR A 153 -8.26 5.60 -3.82
C TYR A 153 -7.70 4.21 -3.48
N ALA A 154 -8.59 3.23 -3.52
CA ALA A 154 -8.24 1.82 -3.49
C ALA A 154 -9.04 1.02 -4.51
N PHE A 155 -8.38 -0.01 -5.06
CA PHE A 155 -9.02 -1.04 -5.85
C PHE A 155 -9.49 -2.15 -4.94
N LYS A 156 -10.79 -2.46 -5.01
CA LYS A 156 -11.43 -3.54 -4.25
C LYS A 156 -11.99 -4.54 -5.23
N SER A 157 -11.75 -5.82 -4.96
CA SER A 157 -12.40 -6.89 -5.72
C SER A 157 -12.96 -7.98 -4.82
N LYS A 158 -13.95 -8.70 -5.32
CA LYS A 158 -14.65 -9.75 -4.60
C LYS A 158 -15.21 -10.81 -5.53
N ILE A 159 -15.36 -12.02 -4.99
CA ILE A 159 -16.01 -13.15 -5.64
C ILE A 159 -17.40 -13.32 -5.00
N ILE A 160 -18.46 -13.35 -5.80
CA ILE A 160 -19.86 -13.28 -5.35
C ILE A 160 -20.65 -14.51 -5.84
N LEU A 161 -21.45 -15.09 -4.95
CA LEU A 161 -22.45 -16.12 -5.29
C LEU A 161 -23.78 -15.78 -4.60
N GLY A 162 -24.70 -15.16 -5.33
CA GLY A 162 -25.95 -14.65 -4.76
C GLY A 162 -25.65 -13.61 -3.67
N ASN A 163 -26.03 -13.90 -2.43
CA ASN A 163 -25.78 -13.03 -1.26
C ASN A 163 -24.45 -13.34 -0.53
N LEU A 164 -23.66 -14.29 -1.03
CA LEU A 164 -22.39 -14.69 -0.43
C LEU A 164 -21.25 -13.94 -1.10
N GLU A 165 -20.28 -13.46 -0.32
CA GLU A 165 -19.12 -12.74 -0.86
C GLU A 165 -17.80 -13.17 -0.19
N TYR A 166 -16.79 -13.35 -1.03
CA TYR A 166 -15.40 -13.49 -0.64
C TYR A 166 -14.63 -12.25 -1.08
N LYS A 167 -14.24 -11.42 -0.11
CA LYS A 167 -13.45 -10.21 -0.37
C LYS A 167 -11.99 -10.55 -0.64
N LEU A 168 -11.48 -10.06 -1.76
CA LEU A 168 -10.07 -10.13 -2.08
C LEU A 168 -9.30 -8.99 -1.38
N PRO A 169 -7.96 -9.08 -1.29
CA PRO A 169 -7.15 -8.00 -0.75
C PRO A 169 -7.37 -6.69 -1.51
N VAL A 170 -7.45 -5.61 -0.75
CA VAL A 170 -7.58 -4.23 -1.23
C VAL A 170 -6.20 -3.71 -1.62
N ILE A 171 -6.12 -3.06 -2.77
CA ILE A 171 -4.89 -2.47 -3.28
C ILE A 171 -5.02 -0.94 -3.16
N SER A 172 -4.24 -0.33 -2.29
CA SER A 172 -4.15 1.13 -2.14
C SER A 172 -3.15 1.68 -3.16
N PHE A 173 -3.60 2.58 -4.01
CA PHE A 173 -2.81 3.09 -5.13
C PHE A 173 -3.13 4.54 -5.49
N GLY A 174 -2.21 5.16 -6.23
CA GLY A 174 -2.40 6.47 -6.85
C GLY A 174 -1.72 6.54 -8.22
N ILE A 175 -2.22 7.37 -9.13
CA ILE A 175 -1.63 7.54 -10.46
C ILE A 175 -1.09 8.96 -10.62
N SER A 176 0.16 9.07 -11.06
CA SER A 176 0.77 10.35 -11.41
C SER A 176 1.73 10.14 -12.58
N ASN A 177 1.70 11.04 -13.57
CA ASN A 177 2.58 11.02 -14.74
C ASN A 177 2.64 9.63 -15.43
N ASN A 178 1.47 9.04 -15.69
CA ASN A 178 1.32 7.71 -16.30
C ASN A 178 2.03 6.56 -15.56
N THR A 179 2.28 6.74 -14.26
CA THR A 179 2.85 5.73 -13.36
C THR A 179 1.87 5.44 -12.24
N CYS A 180 1.59 4.16 -12.00
CA CYS A 180 0.78 3.70 -10.87
C CYS A 180 1.69 3.45 -9.67
N TYR A 181 1.41 4.11 -8.55
CA TYR A 181 2.11 3.93 -7.29
C TYR A 181 1.27 3.03 -6.39
N ILE A 182 1.79 1.86 -6.01
CA ILE A 182 1.08 0.92 -5.11
C ILE A 182 1.69 1.02 -3.73
N TYR A 183 0.87 1.40 -2.75
CA TYR A 183 1.30 1.62 -1.36
C TYR A 183 1.03 0.43 -0.46
N ALA A 184 -0.04 -0.33 -0.73
CA ALA A 184 -0.40 -1.45 0.14
C ALA A 184 -1.27 -2.48 -0.58
N ILE A 185 -1.15 -3.74 -0.13
CA ILE A 185 -2.05 -4.85 -0.49
C ILE A 185 -2.50 -5.49 0.82
N GLN A 186 -3.76 -5.28 1.21
CA GLN A 186 -4.23 -5.61 2.54
C GLN A 186 -5.57 -6.33 2.51
N LYS A 187 -5.70 -7.41 3.29
CA LYS A 187 -6.99 -8.07 3.47
C LYS A 187 -7.88 -7.24 4.40
N GLU A 188 -9.11 -6.94 3.98
CA GLU A 188 -10.11 -6.35 4.87
C GLU A 188 -10.49 -7.32 6.00
N LYS A 189 -10.66 -6.79 7.21
CA LYS A 189 -11.25 -7.54 8.31
C LYS A 189 -12.75 -7.74 8.04
N GLU A 190 -13.20 -8.99 8.04
CA GLU A 190 -14.62 -9.34 7.95
C GLU A 190 -15.32 -8.91 9.26
N LYS A 191 -16.29 -7.98 9.19
CA LYS A 191 -17.01 -7.45 10.37
C LYS A 191 -18.13 -8.38 10.84
N PHE A 192 -18.76 -9.13 9.93
CA PHE A 192 -19.86 -10.05 10.22
C PHE A 192 -19.65 -11.34 9.44
N LYS A 193 -19.79 -12.48 10.11
CA LYS A 193 -19.63 -13.80 9.52
C LYS A 193 -20.89 -14.62 9.75
N THR A 194 -21.55 -14.99 8.66
CA THR A 194 -22.57 -16.04 8.69
C THR A 194 -21.88 -17.39 8.44
N LYS A 195 -22.46 -18.47 8.98
CA LYS A 195 -21.95 -19.84 8.77
C LYS A 195 -21.92 -20.22 7.28
N GLU A 196 -22.89 -19.70 6.51
CA GLU A 196 -22.97 -19.87 5.07
C GLU A 196 -21.82 -19.16 4.35
N ASN A 197 -21.52 -17.91 4.72
CA ASN A 197 -20.41 -17.16 4.14
C ASN A 197 -19.06 -17.78 4.49
N ASP A 198 -18.86 -18.26 5.71
CA ASP A 198 -17.63 -18.97 6.08
C ASP A 198 -17.44 -20.28 5.28
N THR A 199 -18.52 -21.02 5.02
CA THR A 199 -18.48 -22.23 4.18
C THR A 199 -18.10 -21.88 2.74
N TYR A 200 -18.70 -20.84 2.19
CA TYR A 200 -18.37 -20.32 0.87
C TYR A 200 -16.91 -19.84 0.79
N ASN A 201 -16.47 -19.05 1.76
CA ASN A 201 -15.10 -18.56 1.86
C ASN A 201 -14.07 -19.70 1.87
N ASN A 202 -14.38 -20.81 2.54
CA ASN A 202 -13.51 -22.00 2.54
C ASN A 202 -13.51 -22.72 1.18
N LYS A 203 -14.64 -22.77 0.47
CA LYS A 203 -14.69 -23.29 -0.91
C LYS A 203 -13.81 -22.44 -1.83
N VAL A 204 -13.97 -21.11 -1.78
CA VAL A 204 -13.17 -20.16 -2.56
C VAL A 204 -11.68 -20.31 -2.25
N LYS A 205 -11.28 -20.35 -0.97
CA LYS A 205 -9.86 -20.56 -0.60
C LYS A 205 -9.27 -21.84 -1.20
N ARG A 206 -10.00 -22.96 -1.16
CA ARG A 206 -9.55 -24.24 -1.76
C ARG A 206 -9.29 -24.12 -3.26
N ILE A 207 -10.08 -23.29 -3.93
CA ILE A 207 -9.91 -23.02 -5.36
C ILE A 207 -8.67 -22.15 -5.57
N LEU A 208 -8.51 -21.09 -4.78
CA LEU A 208 -7.38 -20.17 -4.91
C LEU A 208 -6.04 -20.85 -4.63
N TYR A 209 -5.97 -21.89 -3.81
CA TYR A 209 -4.76 -22.69 -3.63
C TYR A 209 -4.27 -23.37 -4.93
N LYS A 210 -5.10 -23.48 -5.97
CA LYS A 210 -4.65 -23.94 -7.29
C LYS A 210 -3.82 -22.89 -8.03
N LEU A 211 -3.76 -21.65 -7.57
CA LEU A 211 -2.78 -20.67 -8.02
C LEU A 211 -1.36 -21.05 -7.57
N ASP A 212 -1.23 -21.96 -6.59
CA ASP A 212 0.05 -22.51 -6.15
C ASP A 212 0.51 -23.73 -6.95
N ASP A 213 -0.28 -24.18 -7.91
CA ASP A 213 0.09 -25.32 -8.75
C ASP A 213 1.43 -25.06 -9.46
N LYS A 214 2.36 -26.02 -9.33
CA LYS A 214 3.72 -26.02 -9.88
C LYS A 214 4.65 -24.91 -9.41
N VAL A 215 4.22 -24.00 -8.54
CA VAL A 215 5.11 -22.87 -8.20
C VAL A 215 6.20 -23.28 -7.22
N ARG A 216 5.93 -24.26 -6.36
CA ARG A 216 6.94 -24.87 -5.51
C ARG A 216 8.11 -25.47 -6.32
N ASP A 217 7.86 -25.89 -7.56
CA ASP A 217 8.89 -26.50 -8.41
C ASP A 217 9.92 -25.47 -8.90
N TYR A 218 9.62 -24.17 -8.75
CA TYR A 218 10.50 -23.05 -9.09
C TYR A 218 11.20 -22.44 -7.88
N GLU A 219 10.98 -22.99 -6.68
CA GLU A 219 11.65 -22.50 -5.48
C GLU A 219 13.10 -22.97 -5.38
N SER A 220 13.96 -22.17 -4.76
CA SER A 220 15.35 -22.54 -4.55
C SER A 220 15.50 -23.69 -3.56
N LEU A 221 16.60 -24.45 -3.67
CA LEU A 221 16.93 -25.50 -2.70
C LEU A 221 17.04 -24.94 -1.29
N GLU A 222 17.64 -23.74 -1.13
CA GLU A 222 17.77 -23.11 0.19
C GLU A 222 16.40 -22.86 0.83
N TYR A 223 15.40 -22.45 0.03
CA TYR A 223 14.06 -22.18 0.56
C TYR A 223 13.34 -23.46 0.98
N LEU A 224 13.54 -24.54 0.22
CA LEU A 224 13.02 -25.85 0.58
C LEU A 224 13.65 -26.36 1.88
N GLU A 225 14.96 -26.18 2.07
CA GLU A 225 15.65 -26.52 3.31
C GLU A 225 15.14 -25.70 4.51
N TYR A 226 14.93 -24.40 4.34
CA TYR A 226 14.31 -23.55 5.35
C TYR A 226 12.91 -24.06 5.74
N LYS A 227 12.07 -24.38 4.76
CA LYS A 227 10.71 -24.90 5.01
C LYS A 227 10.68 -26.24 5.72
N GLU A 228 11.71 -27.05 5.52
CA GLU A 228 11.88 -28.35 6.17
C GLU A 228 12.55 -28.25 7.55
N GLY A 229 12.89 -27.04 8.02
CA GLY A 229 13.57 -26.83 9.29
C GLY A 229 15.03 -27.29 9.30
N LYS A 230 15.64 -27.43 8.11
CA LYS A 230 17.06 -27.80 7.95
C LYS A 230 17.99 -26.58 7.96
N SER A 231 17.44 -25.38 7.85
CA SER A 231 18.16 -24.10 7.88
C SER A 231 17.32 -23.04 8.57
N ASP A 232 17.95 -22.18 9.36
CA ASP A 232 17.33 -20.98 9.96
C ASP A 232 17.39 -19.76 9.03
N TYR A 233 18.12 -19.87 7.90
CA TYR A 233 18.20 -18.81 6.91
C TYR A 233 16.90 -18.75 6.10
N TYR A 234 16.26 -17.57 6.03
CA TYR A 234 15.08 -17.33 5.22
C TYR A 234 15.49 -16.74 3.85
N PRO A 235 15.55 -17.53 2.77
CA PRO A 235 15.93 -17.03 1.45
C PRO A 235 14.75 -16.39 0.70
N GLU A 236 15.10 -15.70 -0.38
CA GLU A 236 14.15 -15.21 -1.38
C GLU A 236 13.28 -16.34 -1.93
N ASN A 237 12.00 -16.06 -2.14
CA ASN A 237 11.01 -17.04 -2.57
C ASN A 237 9.80 -16.38 -3.21
N ILE A 238 8.99 -17.15 -3.94
CA ILE A 238 7.78 -16.66 -4.62
C ILE A 238 6.49 -17.34 -4.12
N THR A 239 6.58 -18.24 -3.15
CA THR A 239 5.45 -19.01 -2.60
C THR A 239 4.95 -18.49 -1.27
N ASP A 240 5.71 -17.72 -0.50
CA ASP A 240 5.22 -17.12 0.75
C ASP A 240 4.40 -15.85 0.50
N VAL A 241 3.29 -16.04 -0.22
CA VAL A 241 2.29 -15.03 -0.58
C VAL A 241 0.89 -15.58 -0.33
N VAL A 242 -0.12 -14.70 -0.33
CA VAL A 242 -1.51 -15.15 -0.22
C VAL A 242 -2.09 -15.27 -1.64
N PRO A 243 -2.60 -16.45 -2.08
CA PRO A 243 -3.12 -16.61 -3.44
C PRO A 243 -4.21 -15.61 -3.84
N SER A 244 -5.04 -15.18 -2.88
CA SER A 244 -6.05 -14.14 -3.13
C SER A 244 -5.44 -12.78 -3.48
N ALA A 245 -4.23 -12.47 -3.01
CA ALA A 245 -3.50 -11.26 -3.39
C ALA A 245 -3.05 -11.32 -4.85
N ILE A 246 -2.59 -12.48 -5.32
CA ILE A 246 -2.22 -12.71 -6.72
C ILE A 246 -3.43 -12.52 -7.63
N LEU A 247 -4.59 -13.02 -7.20
CA LEU A 247 -5.84 -12.81 -7.92
C LEU A 247 -6.21 -11.32 -8.03
N ALA A 248 -6.21 -10.60 -6.91
CA ALA A 248 -6.53 -9.17 -6.88
C ALA A 248 -5.55 -8.36 -7.75
N LEU A 249 -4.26 -8.64 -7.63
CA LEU A 249 -3.22 -8.00 -8.43
C LEU A 249 -3.40 -8.29 -9.92
N SER A 250 -3.77 -9.52 -10.28
CA SER A 250 -3.97 -9.88 -11.69
C SER A 250 -5.08 -9.05 -12.32
N GLN A 251 -6.21 -8.87 -11.61
CA GLN A 251 -7.29 -8.00 -12.09
C GLN A 251 -6.86 -6.55 -12.17
N PHE A 252 -6.14 -6.07 -11.15
CA PHE A 252 -5.69 -4.70 -11.08
C PHE A 252 -4.69 -4.38 -12.21
N PHE A 253 -3.70 -5.24 -12.44
CA PHE A 253 -2.72 -5.06 -13.52
C PHE A 253 -3.35 -5.15 -14.90
N ASN A 254 -4.34 -6.04 -15.10
CA ASN A 254 -5.13 -6.03 -16.33
C ASN A 254 -5.82 -4.66 -16.51
N THR A 255 -6.44 -4.13 -15.45
CA THR A 255 -7.10 -2.82 -15.48
C THR A 255 -6.13 -1.70 -15.84
N LEU A 256 -4.93 -1.68 -15.23
CA LEU A 256 -3.88 -0.71 -15.57
C LEU A 256 -3.48 -0.81 -17.05
N TYR A 257 -3.26 -2.04 -17.54
CA TYR A 257 -2.88 -2.28 -18.91
C TYR A 257 -3.93 -1.79 -19.92
N GLN A 258 -5.21 -2.10 -19.69
CA GLN A 258 -6.31 -1.63 -20.54
C GLN A 258 -6.40 -0.08 -20.59
N ASN A 259 -5.99 0.59 -19.51
CA ASN A 259 -5.97 2.04 -19.41
C ASN A 259 -4.62 2.66 -19.82
N ASN A 260 -3.78 1.92 -20.55
CA ASN A 260 -2.46 2.35 -21.03
C ASN A 260 -1.46 2.77 -19.92
N ILE A 261 -1.68 2.34 -18.69
CA ILE A 261 -0.76 2.55 -17.57
C ILE A 261 0.18 1.35 -17.50
N LYS A 262 1.41 1.55 -17.98
CA LYS A 262 2.40 0.47 -18.12
C LYS A 262 3.49 0.51 -17.08
N ASN A 263 3.65 1.62 -16.37
CA ASN A 263 4.67 1.78 -15.35
C ASN A 263 4.02 1.65 -13.97
N VAL A 264 4.60 0.82 -13.11
CA VAL A 264 4.14 0.62 -11.74
C VAL A 264 5.34 0.74 -10.80
N SER A 265 5.23 1.57 -9.78
CA SER A 265 6.22 1.73 -8.72
C SER A 265 5.60 1.31 -7.40
N VAL A 266 6.11 0.25 -6.78
CA VAL A 266 5.60 -0.23 -5.49
C VAL A 266 6.38 0.42 -4.35
N VAL A 267 5.65 1.08 -3.46
CA VAL A 267 6.21 1.75 -2.27
C VAL A 267 6.40 0.72 -1.17
N SER A 268 7.63 0.24 -1.06
CA SER A 268 7.98 -0.91 -0.20
C SER A 268 8.26 -0.53 1.26
N TYR A 269 8.57 0.74 1.52
CA TYR A 269 8.98 1.26 2.82
C TYR A 269 8.56 2.72 3.00
N LEU A 270 8.08 3.06 4.20
CA LEU A 270 7.65 4.41 4.59
C LEU A 270 8.34 4.80 5.91
N PRO A 271 9.37 5.66 5.88
CA PRO A 271 10.23 5.93 7.04
C PRO A 271 9.49 6.54 8.23
N VAL A 272 8.55 7.46 7.99
CA VAL A 272 7.77 8.09 9.07
C VAL A 272 6.90 7.07 9.80
N ARG A 273 6.19 6.21 9.05
CA ARG A 273 5.36 5.14 9.63
C ARG A 273 6.19 4.11 10.39
N TYR A 274 7.37 3.76 9.87
CA TYR A 274 8.32 2.90 10.57
C TYR A 274 8.73 3.51 11.92
N ASN A 275 9.15 4.77 11.91
CA ASN A 275 9.59 5.46 13.13
C ASN A 275 8.45 5.64 14.14
N ALA A 276 7.24 6.00 13.71
CA ALA A 276 6.08 6.12 14.58
C ALA A 276 5.74 4.77 15.26
N LYS A 277 5.84 3.65 14.52
CA LYS A 277 5.60 2.32 15.07
C LYS A 277 6.71 1.89 16.05
N LYS A 278 7.97 2.21 15.74
CA LYS A 278 9.10 2.00 16.64
C LYS A 278 8.87 2.70 17.98
N GLU A 279 8.50 3.97 17.97
CA GLU A 279 8.22 4.73 19.19
C GLU A 279 7.03 4.20 19.99
N ALA A 280 5.97 3.75 19.32
CA ALA A 280 4.84 3.12 20.00
C ALA A 280 5.25 1.82 20.72
N PHE A 281 6.14 1.02 20.09
CA PHE A 281 6.70 -0.18 20.71
C PHE A 281 7.58 0.16 21.92
N GLU A 282 8.51 1.09 21.76
CA GLU A 282 9.39 1.54 22.84
C GLU A 282 8.60 2.13 24.02
N SER A 283 7.57 2.92 23.75
CA SER A 283 6.70 3.51 24.77
C SER A 283 5.97 2.43 25.57
N LYS A 284 5.50 1.36 24.90
CA LYS A 284 4.87 0.21 25.55
C LYS A 284 5.86 -0.56 26.43
N VAL A 285 7.11 -0.72 26.00
CA VAL A 285 8.17 -1.34 26.79
C VAL A 285 8.47 -0.52 28.04
N ARG A 286 8.73 0.79 27.88
CA ARG A 286 9.00 1.71 29.01
C ARG A 286 7.86 1.71 30.03
N TYR A 287 6.61 1.71 29.55
CA TYR A 287 5.44 1.63 30.43
C TYR A 287 5.40 0.34 31.25
N LYS A 288 5.62 -0.82 30.61
CA LYS A 288 5.68 -2.11 31.30
C LYS A 288 6.83 -2.19 32.30
N ALA A 289 8.01 -1.72 31.92
CA ALA A 289 9.18 -1.69 32.79
C ALA A 289 8.92 -0.85 34.03
N LYS A 290 8.29 0.32 33.86
CA LYS A 290 7.87 1.19 34.97
C LYS A 290 6.85 0.52 35.89
N LEU A 291 5.86 -0.20 35.35
CA LEU A 291 4.87 -0.92 36.16
C LEU A 291 5.49 -2.05 37.00
N ASN A 292 6.50 -2.72 36.45
CA ASN A 292 7.14 -3.88 37.07
C ASN A 292 8.40 -3.51 37.89
N ASN A 293 8.73 -2.23 38.05
CA ASN A 293 9.94 -1.74 38.72
C ASN A 293 11.23 -2.43 38.24
N VAL A 294 11.32 -2.64 36.93
CA VAL A 294 12.43 -3.31 36.25
C VAL A 294 13.70 -2.47 36.37
N SER A 295 14.87 -3.12 36.51
CA SER A 295 16.16 -2.42 36.57
C SER A 295 16.50 -1.75 35.22
N ILE A 296 17.48 -0.83 35.23
CA ILE A 296 17.93 -0.15 34.00
C ILE A 296 18.53 -1.16 33.01
N ASP A 297 19.29 -2.15 33.50
CA ASP A 297 19.92 -3.16 32.65
C ASP A 297 18.86 -4.05 31.97
N GLU A 298 17.86 -4.50 32.73
CA GLU A 298 16.73 -5.26 32.18
C GLU A 298 15.90 -4.42 31.20
N LEU A 299 15.70 -3.13 31.47
CA LEU A 299 15.03 -2.22 30.52
C LEU A 299 15.79 -2.14 29.19
N ASN A 300 17.12 -2.05 29.22
CA ASN A 300 17.93 -2.02 28.00
C ASN A 300 17.77 -3.31 27.18
N VAL A 301 17.78 -4.47 27.85
CA VAL A 301 17.51 -5.77 27.19
C VAL A 301 16.12 -5.79 26.55
N MET A 302 15.08 -5.38 27.29
CA MET A 302 13.71 -5.33 26.74
C MET A 302 13.58 -4.38 25.54
N MET A 303 14.34 -3.28 25.52
CA MET A 303 14.36 -2.30 24.43
C MET A 303 15.07 -2.86 23.18
N GLU A 304 16.15 -3.62 23.36
CA GLU A 304 16.84 -4.31 22.28
C GLU A 304 15.96 -5.40 21.65
N GLU A 305 15.34 -6.25 22.47
CA GLU A 305 14.40 -7.29 22.01
C GLU A 305 13.23 -6.67 21.22
N ALA A 306 12.67 -5.57 21.72
CA ALA A 306 11.59 -4.87 21.03
C ALA A 306 12.04 -4.26 19.70
N SER A 307 13.28 -3.77 19.61
CA SER A 307 13.86 -3.23 18.37
C SER A 307 14.06 -4.33 17.32
N LEU A 308 14.58 -5.49 17.73
CA LEU A 308 14.74 -6.66 16.85
C LEU A 308 13.38 -7.18 16.36
N GLU A 309 12.39 -7.27 17.23
CA GLU A 309 11.04 -7.69 16.85
C GLU A 309 10.37 -6.69 15.90
N HIS A 310 10.55 -5.39 16.13
CA HIS A 310 10.05 -4.35 15.23
C HIS A 310 10.66 -4.46 13.83
N LEU A 311 11.99 -4.63 13.75
CA LEU A 311 12.70 -4.84 12.49
C LEU A 311 12.22 -6.11 11.77
N ARG A 312 12.06 -7.22 12.51
CA ARG A 312 11.55 -8.48 11.97
C ARG A 312 10.15 -8.31 11.38
N ILE A 313 9.25 -7.62 12.08
CA ILE A 313 7.89 -7.33 11.60
C ILE A 313 7.95 -6.47 10.32
N GLN A 314 8.75 -5.42 10.31
CA GLN A 314 8.87 -4.54 9.13
C GLN A 314 9.42 -5.31 7.92
N ASN A 315 10.49 -6.07 8.10
CA ASN A 315 11.09 -6.86 7.03
C ASN A 315 10.08 -7.85 6.47
N ASN A 316 9.32 -8.54 7.32
CA ASN A 316 8.27 -9.46 6.87
C ASN A 316 7.19 -8.76 6.05
N LEU A 317 6.77 -7.55 6.45
CA LEU A 317 5.76 -6.78 5.70
C LEU A 317 6.28 -6.36 4.33
N THR A 318 7.46 -5.75 4.28
CA THR A 318 8.10 -5.28 3.03
C THR A 318 8.37 -6.44 2.08
N GLN A 319 8.96 -7.53 2.59
CA GLN A 319 9.30 -8.69 1.80
C GLN A 319 8.06 -9.40 1.26
N LYS A 320 7.01 -9.56 2.08
CA LYS A 320 5.75 -10.12 1.61
C LYS A 320 5.06 -9.28 0.55
N LEU A 321 5.17 -7.94 0.64
CA LEU A 321 4.66 -7.04 -0.38
C LEU A 321 5.38 -7.27 -1.71
N ILE A 322 6.72 -7.25 -1.71
CA ILE A 322 7.56 -7.48 -2.89
C ILE A 322 7.28 -8.86 -3.51
N ARG A 323 7.23 -9.92 -2.69
CA ARG A 323 6.95 -11.28 -3.15
C ARG A 323 5.64 -11.41 -3.91
N ASN A 324 4.59 -10.66 -3.55
CA ASN A 324 3.33 -10.69 -4.32
C ASN A 324 3.55 -10.30 -5.79
N PHE A 325 4.44 -9.34 -6.05
CA PHE A 325 4.77 -8.91 -7.41
C PHE A 325 5.73 -9.87 -8.10
N MET A 326 6.73 -10.41 -7.40
CA MET A 326 7.59 -11.45 -7.96
C MET A 326 6.78 -12.67 -8.39
N ARG A 327 5.81 -13.08 -7.57
CA ARG A 327 4.88 -14.15 -7.89
C ARG A 327 3.94 -13.78 -9.05
N LEU A 328 3.51 -12.52 -9.15
CA LEU A 328 2.77 -12.04 -10.31
C LEU A 328 3.63 -12.15 -11.59
N GLY A 329 4.89 -11.71 -11.54
CA GLY A 329 5.84 -11.86 -12.66
C GLY A 329 6.09 -13.31 -13.07
N TYR A 330 6.14 -14.24 -12.12
CA TYR A 330 6.18 -15.68 -12.42
C TYR A 330 4.96 -16.12 -13.24
N HIS A 331 3.77 -15.65 -12.88
CA HIS A 331 2.54 -16.05 -13.58
C HIS A 331 2.34 -15.39 -14.93
N PHE A 332 2.94 -14.22 -15.16
CA PHE A 332 2.77 -13.41 -16.35
C PHE A 332 4.13 -13.04 -16.92
N ASN A 333 4.52 -13.72 -18.00
CA ASN A 333 5.81 -13.56 -18.68
C ASN A 333 6.11 -12.13 -19.20
N ASN A 334 5.09 -11.27 -19.30
CA ASN A 334 5.19 -9.92 -19.84
C ASN A 334 5.15 -8.83 -18.75
N ILE A 335 5.26 -9.22 -17.48
CA ILE A 335 5.52 -8.31 -16.35
C ILE A 335 7.01 -8.35 -16.06
N GLU A 336 7.67 -7.22 -16.27
CA GLU A 336 9.12 -7.10 -16.16
C GLU A 336 9.46 -6.32 -14.88
N MET A 337 10.29 -6.91 -14.02
CA MET A 337 10.88 -6.22 -12.87
C MET A 337 12.08 -5.42 -13.39
N ILE A 338 11.99 -4.09 -13.34
CA ILE A 338 13.01 -3.18 -13.87
C ILE A 338 14.11 -2.91 -12.84
N GLY A 339 13.75 -2.87 -11.56
CA GLY A 339 14.69 -2.71 -10.47
C GLY A 339 14.04 -3.01 -9.13
N TYR A 340 14.80 -3.63 -8.22
CA TYR A 340 14.35 -3.86 -6.85
C TYR A 340 14.56 -2.61 -5.99
N PRO A 341 13.83 -2.49 -4.86
CA PRO A 341 13.99 -1.36 -3.96
C PRO A 341 15.44 -1.14 -3.54
N TYR A 342 15.88 0.11 -3.68
CA TYR A 342 17.23 0.63 -3.41
C TYR A 342 18.33 0.17 -4.37
N GLU A 343 18.02 -0.53 -5.47
CA GLU A 343 18.99 -0.78 -6.55
C GLU A 343 19.11 0.41 -7.51
N LEU A 344 17.97 0.88 -8.03
CA LEU A 344 17.87 2.01 -8.97
C LEU A 344 17.06 3.18 -8.41
N SER A 345 16.00 2.86 -7.67
CA SER A 345 15.12 3.79 -6.98
C SER A 345 14.72 3.17 -5.64
N GLU A 346 14.00 3.88 -4.77
CA GLU A 346 13.46 3.32 -3.53
C GLU A 346 12.22 2.41 -3.73
N TYR A 347 11.76 2.27 -4.97
CA TYR A 347 10.58 1.50 -5.34
C TYR A 347 10.98 0.13 -5.90
N LEU A 348 10.03 -0.81 -5.88
CA LEU A 348 10.07 -1.92 -6.84
C LEU A 348 9.42 -1.41 -8.12
N ASP A 349 10.24 -1.22 -9.16
CA ASP A 349 9.79 -0.69 -10.44
C ASP A 349 9.45 -1.82 -11.40
N ILE A 350 8.24 -1.77 -11.95
CA ILE A 350 7.64 -2.82 -12.77
C ILE A 350 7.12 -2.20 -14.06
N LYS A 351 7.34 -2.91 -15.16
CA LYS A 351 6.79 -2.58 -16.47
C LYS A 351 5.82 -3.65 -16.94
N ILE A 352 4.63 -3.22 -17.35
CA ILE A 352 3.60 -4.06 -17.94
C ILE A 352 3.73 -3.97 -19.47
N ASN A 353 4.48 -4.91 -20.05
CA ASN A 353 4.71 -4.94 -21.51
C ASN A 353 3.48 -5.46 -22.25
N ALA A 354 2.85 -6.51 -21.70
CA ALA A 354 1.57 -7.06 -22.15
C ALA A 354 0.88 -7.78 -20.98
N PHE A 355 -0.43 -7.94 -21.07
CA PHE A 355 -1.22 -8.69 -20.08
C PHE A 355 -2.16 -9.68 -20.80
N THR A 356 -1.56 -10.60 -21.56
CA THR A 356 -2.25 -11.50 -22.50
C THR A 356 -2.07 -12.98 -22.17
N ASP A 357 -0.91 -13.37 -21.65
CA ASP A 357 -0.52 -14.77 -21.45
C ASP A 357 -0.17 -15.04 -20.00
N THR A 358 -0.56 -16.22 -19.52
CA THR A 358 -0.26 -16.69 -18.16
C THR A 358 -0.06 -18.19 -18.12
N ASN A 359 0.80 -18.65 -17.20
CA ASN A 359 1.06 -20.07 -16.96
C ASN A 359 0.02 -20.74 -16.05
N ASN A 360 -1.03 -20.02 -15.62
CA ASN A 360 -2.05 -20.55 -14.71
C ASN A 360 -3.46 -20.46 -15.30
N ASP A 361 -4.17 -21.59 -15.34
CA ASP A 361 -5.51 -21.69 -15.95
C ASP A 361 -6.56 -20.81 -15.28
N ILE A 362 -6.47 -20.58 -13.97
CA ILE A 362 -7.42 -19.71 -13.25
C ILE A 362 -7.21 -18.26 -13.68
N LEU A 363 -5.96 -17.82 -13.73
CA LEU A 363 -5.61 -16.47 -14.15
C LEU A 363 -5.96 -16.24 -15.62
N LYS A 364 -5.77 -17.26 -16.47
CA LYS A 364 -6.07 -17.20 -17.90
C LYS A 364 -7.54 -16.85 -18.16
N LYS A 365 -8.44 -17.53 -17.45
CA LYS A 365 -9.89 -17.26 -17.56
C LYS A 365 -10.24 -15.81 -17.23
N ILE A 366 -9.54 -15.18 -16.30
CA ILE A 366 -9.77 -13.79 -15.87
C ILE A 366 -9.32 -12.79 -16.92
N ILE A 367 -8.23 -13.09 -17.61
CA ILE A 367 -7.76 -12.28 -18.73
C ILE A 367 -8.78 -12.36 -19.88
N GLU A 368 -9.12 -13.58 -20.31
CA GLU A 368 -9.97 -13.85 -21.48
C GLU A 368 -11.42 -13.32 -21.33
N SER A 369 -11.99 -13.45 -20.14
CA SER A 369 -13.33 -12.92 -19.81
C SER A 369 -13.46 -11.41 -20.00
N ASN A 370 -12.38 -10.66 -19.77
CA ASN A 370 -12.38 -9.20 -19.91
C ASN A 370 -12.24 -8.74 -21.37
N TYR A 371 -11.51 -9.49 -22.21
CA TYR A 371 -11.37 -9.18 -23.64
C TYR A 371 -12.61 -9.52 -24.47
N SER A 372 -13.42 -10.48 -24.01
CA SER A 372 -14.63 -10.95 -24.70
C SER A 372 -15.75 -9.91 -24.78
N LYS A 373 -15.71 -8.88 -23.92
CA LYS A 373 -16.72 -7.81 -23.84
C LYS A 373 -16.37 -6.55 -24.64
N GLN A 374 -15.23 -6.53 -25.35
CA GLN A 374 -14.74 -5.38 -26.14
C GLN A 374 -14.86 -5.58 -27.66
N LYS A 375 -15.38 -6.72 -28.12
CA LYS A 375 -15.83 -6.95 -29.50
C LYS A 375 -17.34 -6.96 -29.54
#